data_AF-A0A812A116-F1
#
_entry.id   AF-A0A812A116-F1
#
_cell.length_a   1.000
_cell.length_b   1.000
_cell.length_c   1.000
_cell.angle_alpha   90.00
_cell.angle_beta   90.00
_cell.angle_gamma   90.00
#
_symmetry.space_group_name_H-M   'P 1'
#
loop_
_entity.id
_entity.type
_entity.pdbx_description
1 polymer ?
#
loop_
_entity_poly.entity_id
_entity_poly.type
_entity_poly.pdbx_seq_one_letter_code
_entity_poly.pdbx_strand_id
1 'polypeptide(L)'
;MGKRNQFFSYNQTDFVKNKIAVEVQFGKYPFVAYDLFVKHMLFYSGGIINLGIEILPTKLMQSGMSSGVAYYEGEVYNVLRHGRNNPPVPLLILGVEP
;
A
#
# COMPACT_ATOMS: atom_id res chain seq x y z
N MET A 1 -23.96 29.33 -3.42
CA MET A 1 -24.74 28.31 -4.13
C MET A 1 -23.76 27.27 -4.67
N GLY A 2 -23.88 26.00 -4.28
CA GLY A 2 -22.97 24.91 -4.69
C GLY A 2 -22.30 24.15 -3.54
N LYS A 3 -23.08 23.56 -2.63
CA LYS A 3 -22.56 22.46 -1.78
C LYS A 3 -22.29 21.27 -2.71
N ARG A 4 -21.04 21.07 -3.11
CA ARG A 4 -20.62 19.82 -3.77
C ARG A 4 -20.61 18.75 -2.69
N ASN A 5 -21.61 17.86 -2.72
CA ASN A 5 -21.62 16.62 -1.94
C ASN A 5 -20.36 15.83 -2.30
N GLN A 6 -19.31 15.98 -1.50
CA GLN A 6 -18.18 15.06 -1.51
C GLN A 6 -18.69 13.75 -0.91
N PHE A 7 -18.74 12.69 -1.72
CA PHE A 7 -18.93 11.34 -1.21
C PHE A 7 -17.67 10.97 -0.43
N PHE A 8 -17.75 11.00 0.90
CA PHE A 8 -16.67 10.54 1.77
C PHE A 8 -16.62 9.02 1.73
N SER A 9 -15.61 8.47 1.07
CA SER A 9 -15.20 7.06 1.26
C SER A 9 -14.14 7.06 2.36
N TYR A 10 -14.40 6.37 3.46
CA TYR A 10 -13.43 6.21 4.55
C TYR A 10 -12.62 4.94 4.28
N ASN A 11 -11.35 5.11 3.93
CA ASN A 11 -10.39 4.00 3.96
C ASN A 11 -9.80 3.96 5.36
N GLN A 12 -10.21 2.99 6.18
CA GLN A 12 -9.55 2.74 7.45
C GLN A 12 -8.19 2.07 7.16
N THR A 13 -7.14 2.60 7.75
CA THR A 13 -5.76 2.10 7.67
C THR A 13 -5.41 1.44 8.99
N ASP A 14 -4.62 0.38 8.95
CA ASP A 14 -4.34 -0.41 10.13
C ASP A 14 -3.63 0.45 11.19
N PHE A 15 -2.65 1.27 10.78
CA PHE A 15 -1.93 2.16 11.69
C PHE A 15 -1.52 3.48 11.01
N VAL A 16 -1.96 4.61 11.56
CA VAL A 16 -1.40 5.94 11.25
C VAL A 16 -0.86 6.60 12.50
N LYS A 17 0.41 7.01 12.46
CA LYS A 17 1.06 7.76 13.54
C LYS A 17 2.10 8.69 12.95
N ASN A 18 2.20 9.92 13.46
CA ASN A 18 3.20 10.90 13.04
C ASN A 18 3.30 11.08 11.51
N LYS A 19 2.15 11.10 10.81
CA LYS A 19 2.06 11.17 9.34
C LYS A 19 2.74 10.01 8.59
N ILE A 20 2.80 8.84 9.20
CA ILE A 20 3.24 7.59 8.56
C ILE A 20 2.07 6.62 8.60
N ALA A 21 1.70 6.06 7.45
CA ALA A 21 0.77 4.93 7.37
C ALA A 21 1.56 3.63 7.29
N VAL A 22 1.11 2.60 8.00
CA VAL A 22 1.63 1.24 7.91
C VAL A 22 0.49 0.30 7.58
N GLU A 23 0.68 -0.50 6.54
CA GLU A 23 -0.21 -1.60 6.15
C GLU A 23 0.57 -2.92 6.24
N VAL A 24 -0.04 -3.94 6.84
CA VAL A 24 0.53 -5.29 6.90
C VAL A 24 -0.28 -6.18 5.99
N GLN A 25 0.28 -6.54 4.84
CA GLN A 25 -0.45 -7.28 3.82
C GLN A 25 0.07 -8.69 3.59
N PHE A 26 -0.71 -9.63 4.11
CA PHE A 26 -0.60 -11.06 3.84
C PHE A 26 -1.79 -11.58 3.01
N GLY A 27 -2.49 -10.65 2.34
CA GLY A 27 -3.67 -10.90 1.53
C GLY A 27 -3.37 -11.13 0.04
N LYS A 28 -4.46 -11.14 -0.74
CA LYS A 28 -4.39 -11.37 -2.19
C LYS A 28 -3.82 -10.16 -2.92
N TYR A 29 -3.15 -10.43 -4.05
CA TYR A 29 -2.57 -9.42 -4.94
C TYR A 29 -3.42 -8.14 -5.16
N PRO A 30 -4.74 -8.21 -5.45
CA PRO A 30 -5.52 -7.00 -5.73
C PRO A 30 -5.60 -6.01 -4.55
N PHE A 31 -5.53 -6.51 -3.31
CA PHE A 31 -5.58 -5.65 -2.13
C PHE A 31 -4.28 -4.89 -1.95
N VAL A 32 -3.13 -5.53 -2.19
CA VAL A 32 -1.82 -4.88 -2.13
C VAL A 32 -1.66 -3.82 -3.22
N ALA A 33 -2.13 -4.12 -4.44
CA ALA A 33 -2.17 -3.12 -5.51
C ALA A 33 -3.06 -1.93 -5.14
N TYR A 34 -4.19 -2.17 -4.47
CA TYR A 34 -5.05 -1.09 -3.97
C TYR A 34 -4.35 -0.26 -2.88
N ASP A 35 -3.66 -0.88 -1.93
CA ASP A 35 -2.97 -0.18 -0.85
C ASP A 35 -1.84 0.72 -1.39
N LEU A 36 -0.98 0.16 -2.25
CA LEU A 36 0.16 0.86 -2.87
C LEU A 36 -0.25 2.01 -3.79
N PHE A 37 -1.25 1.81 -4.66
CA PHE A 37 -1.58 2.78 -5.72
C PHE A 37 -2.80 3.66 -5.43
N VAL A 38 -3.66 3.28 -4.49
CA VAL A 38 -4.88 4.03 -4.18
C VAL A 38 -4.85 4.55 -2.75
N LYS A 39 -4.72 3.67 -1.75
CA LYS A 39 -4.89 4.05 -0.33
C LYS A 39 -3.82 5.02 0.14
N HIS A 40 -2.54 4.69 -0.03
CA HIS A 40 -1.44 5.59 0.34
C HIS A 40 -1.49 6.91 -0.43
N MET A 41 -1.87 6.87 -1.71
CA MET A 41 -2.03 8.04 -2.55
C MET A 41 -3.13 8.99 -2.07
N LEU A 42 -4.28 8.44 -1.65
CA LEU A 42 -5.38 9.21 -1.08
C LEU A 42 -4.96 9.89 0.23
N PHE A 43 -4.27 9.17 1.12
CA PHE A 43 -3.79 9.75 2.38
C PHE A 43 -2.70 10.80 2.17
N TYR A 44 -1.79 10.57 1.22
CA TYR A 44 -0.73 11.51 0.90
C TYR A 44 -1.30 12.80 0.31
N SER A 45 -2.18 12.67 -0.69
CA SER A 45 -2.84 13.82 -1.33
C SER A 45 -3.76 14.58 -0.36
N GLY A 46 -4.35 13.86 0.62
CA GLY A 46 -5.13 14.44 1.70
C GLY A 46 -4.29 15.07 2.83
N GLY A 47 -2.95 15.03 2.75
CA GLY A 47 -2.05 15.58 3.77
C GLY A 47 -2.02 14.81 5.10
N ILE A 48 -2.56 13.59 5.12
CA ILE A 48 -2.66 12.72 6.30
C ILE A 48 -1.31 12.04 6.56
N ILE A 49 -0.60 11.65 5.51
CA ILE A 49 0.72 11.01 5.59
C ILE A 49 1.74 11.71 4.70
N ASN A 50 3.01 11.54 5.04
CA ASN A 50 4.16 11.90 4.20
C ASN A 50 4.90 10.65 3.69
N LEU A 51 4.63 9.48 4.27
CA LEU A 51 5.26 8.20 3.95
C LEU A 51 4.25 7.05 4.16
N GLY A 52 4.17 6.16 3.18
CA GLY A 52 3.50 4.86 3.32
C GLY A 52 4.52 3.75 3.55
N ILE A 53 4.20 2.81 4.45
CA ILE A 53 4.97 1.60 4.69
C ILE A 53 4.07 0.40 4.37
N GLU A 54 4.55 -0.46 3.47
CA GLU A 54 3.87 -1.70 3.10
C GLU A 54 4.72 -2.88 3.56
N ILE A 55 4.19 -3.72 4.44
CA ILE A 55 4.87 -4.94 4.92
C ILE A 55 4.30 -6.15 4.18
N LEU A 56 5.15 -6.87 3.46
CA LEU A 56 4.80 -7.99 2.60
C LEU A 56 5.65 -9.23 2.94
N PRO A 57 5.14 -10.45 2.71
CA PRO A 57 5.94 -11.65 2.87
C PRO A 57 6.95 -11.73 1.71
N THR A 58 8.18 -12.19 1.97
CA THR A 58 9.10 -12.55 0.87
C THR A 58 8.53 -13.71 0.06
N LYS A 59 9.06 -13.95 -1.14
CA LYS A 59 8.64 -15.11 -1.95
C LYS A 59 8.84 -16.42 -1.20
N LEU A 60 9.89 -16.49 -0.38
CA LEU A 60 10.17 -17.64 0.47
C LEU A 60 9.04 -17.85 1.49
N MET A 61 8.66 -16.83 2.26
CA MET A 61 7.55 -16.91 3.20
C MET A 61 6.21 -17.21 2.50
N GLN A 62 5.93 -16.52 1.39
CA GLN A 62 4.71 -16.72 0.60
C GLN A 62 4.57 -18.16 0.11
N SER A 63 5.67 -18.87 -0.18
CA SER A 63 5.62 -20.26 -0.66
C SER A 63 4.98 -21.24 0.33
N GLY A 64 4.99 -20.92 1.62
CA GLY A 64 4.30 -21.66 2.68
C GLY A 64 2.88 -21.19 2.97
N MET A 65 2.34 -20.24 2.19
CA MET A 65 1.03 -19.62 2.41
C MET A 65 0.00 -20.09 1.39
N SER A 66 -1.25 -19.66 1.57
CA SER A 66 -2.32 -19.91 0.60
C SER A 66 -1.99 -19.32 -0.78
N SER A 67 -2.50 -19.96 -1.84
CA SER A 67 -2.29 -19.52 -3.21
C SER A 67 -2.79 -18.09 -3.45
N GLY A 68 -2.12 -17.33 -4.31
CA GLY A 68 -2.53 -15.98 -4.70
C GLY A 68 -2.27 -14.88 -3.65
N VAL A 69 -1.57 -15.18 -2.57
CA VAL A 69 -1.01 -14.17 -1.66
C VAL A 69 0.09 -13.39 -2.40
N ALA A 70 0.08 -12.06 -2.27
CA ALA A 70 1.10 -11.20 -2.84
C ALA A 70 2.46 -11.43 -2.17
N TYR A 71 3.57 -11.10 -2.83
CA TYR A 71 4.90 -11.24 -2.26
C TYR A 71 5.79 -10.06 -2.64
N TYR A 72 6.70 -9.72 -1.73
CA TYR A 72 7.57 -8.56 -1.78
C TYR A 72 8.22 -8.33 -3.15
N GLU A 73 8.89 -9.35 -3.70
CA GLU A 73 9.65 -9.25 -4.95
C GLU A 73 8.73 -8.93 -6.13
N GLY A 74 7.52 -9.49 -6.13
CA GLY A 74 6.49 -9.23 -7.15
C GLY A 74 6.00 -7.79 -7.09
N GLU A 75 5.72 -7.29 -5.89
CA GLU A 75 5.19 -5.94 -5.71
C GLU A 75 6.22 -4.84 -5.92
N VAL A 76 7.46 -5.05 -5.49
CA VAL A 76 8.57 -4.15 -5.85
C VAL A 76 8.71 -4.08 -7.37
N TYR A 77 8.66 -5.22 -8.06
CA TYR A 77 8.69 -5.24 -9.52
C TYR A 77 7.47 -4.52 -10.13
N ASN A 78 6.28 -4.67 -9.55
CA ASN A 78 5.08 -3.95 -9.99
C ASN A 78 5.24 -2.45 -9.86
N VAL A 79 5.71 -1.95 -8.72
CA VAL A 79 5.96 -0.52 -8.49
C VAL A 79 7.00 0.02 -9.47
N LEU A 80 8.13 -0.67 -9.63
CA LEU A 80 9.19 -0.24 -10.55
C LEU A 80 8.72 -0.19 -12.02
N ARG A 81 7.83 -1.11 -12.43
CA ARG A 81 7.24 -1.14 -13.78
C ARG A 81 6.34 0.05 -14.08
N HIS A 82 5.76 0.70 -13.07
CA HIS A 82 4.94 1.91 -13.26
C HIS A 82 5.79 3.16 -13.51
N GLY A 83 7.10 3.06 -13.35
CA GLY A 83 8.07 4.14 -13.60
C GLY A 83 8.48 4.86 -12.32
N ARG A 84 9.66 5.48 -12.36
CA ARG A 84 10.33 6.05 -11.17
C ARG A 84 9.52 7.07 -10.36
N ASN A 85 8.54 7.73 -10.99
CA ASN A 85 7.73 8.79 -10.37
C ASN A 85 6.30 8.34 -10.04
N ASN A 86 6.00 7.04 -10.13
CA ASN A 86 4.65 6.51 -9.93
C ASN A 86 4.68 5.27 -9.01
N PRO A 87 3.96 5.28 -7.88
CA PRO A 87 3.12 6.37 -7.38
C PRO A 87 3.97 7.52 -6.79
N PRO A 88 3.47 8.78 -6.83
CA PRO A 88 4.23 9.95 -6.34
C PRO A 88 4.28 10.06 -4.80
N VAL A 89 3.62 9.16 -4.07
CA VAL A 89 3.76 9.03 -2.63
C VAL A 89 5.10 8.34 -2.29
N PRO A 90 5.89 8.86 -1.34
CA PRO A 90 7.04 8.13 -0.82
C PRO A 90 6.59 6.82 -0.17
N LEU A 91 7.21 5.70 -0.58
CA LEU A 91 6.91 4.35 -0.08
C LEU A 91 8.16 3.68 0.46
N LEU A 92 8.00 2.98 1.58
CA LEU A 92 8.93 1.98 2.08
C LEU A 92 8.24 0.61 2.02
N ILE A 93 8.70 -0.26 1.13
CA ILE A 93 8.20 -1.63 1.03
C ILE A 93 9.16 -2.54 1.80
N LEU A 94 8.66 -3.29 2.77
CA LEU A 94 9.43 -4.17 3.63
C LEU A 94 9.05 -5.63 3.39
N GLY A 95 10.01 -6.42 2.92
CA GLY A 95 9.88 -7.88 2.84
C GLY A 95 10.22 -8.51 4.20
N VAL A 96 9.35 -9.40 4.70
CA VAL A 96 9.56 -10.14 5.95
C VAL A 96 9.50 -11.64 5.74
N GLU A 97 10.21 -12.37 6.59
CA GLU A 97 10.23 -13.82 6.65
C GLU A 97 10.50 -14.32 8.09
N PRO A 98 10.16 -15.57 8.43
CA PRO A 98 10.35 -16.14 9.77
C PRO A 98 11.81 -16.33 10.20
#